data_AF-A0A9Q4PWM9-F1
#
_entry.id   AF-A0A9Q4PWM9-F1
#
_cell.length_a   1.000
_cell.length_b   1.000
_cell.length_c   1.000
_cell.angle_alpha   90.00
_cell.angle_beta   90.00
_cell.angle_gamma   90.00
#
_symmetry.space_group_name_H-M   'P 1'
#
loop_
_entity.id
_entity.type
_entity.pdbx_description
1 polymer ?
#
loop_
_entity_poly.entity_id
_entity_poly.type
_entity_poly.pdbx_seq_one_letter_code
_entity_poly.pdbx_strand_id
1 'polypeptide(L)'
;MKIKGTTVRVSIIQVGLVIALTLILLAYIFLSGDYGTLLWAVPVLIMLLVIPTALNYMSQSQYDDLIPYYEEEAESVRMANIHPNDIGKLVRVEGVVERVLFKSLNRPQYQIADKSGVMSVKMFTTPKEDVKKDDIVVVLGQVIKRYVVVGDPVINAVLIRKKSNK
;
A
#
# COMPACT_ATOMS: atom_id res chain seq x y z
N MET A 1 -1.12 3.55 -13.81
CA MET A 1 -0.04 3.53 -14.81
C MET A 1 0.70 2.20 -14.70
N LYS A 2 1.25 1.66 -15.79
CA LYS A 2 2.17 0.50 -15.72
C LYS A 2 3.56 0.97 -16.10
N ILE A 3 4.55 0.71 -15.25
CA ILE A 3 5.96 0.96 -15.53
C ILE A 3 6.64 -0.40 -15.51
N LYS A 4 7.28 -0.82 -16.61
CA LYS A 4 7.99 -2.11 -16.73
C LYS A 4 7.20 -3.33 -16.18
N GLY A 5 5.88 -3.36 -16.39
CA GLY A 5 5.00 -4.44 -15.92
C GLY A 5 4.38 -4.23 -14.53
N THR A 6 4.96 -3.37 -13.69
CA THR A 6 4.47 -3.04 -12.36
C THR A 6 3.38 -1.97 -12.40
N THR A 7 2.26 -2.22 -11.72
CA THR A 7 1.15 -1.26 -11.62
C THR A 7 1.45 -0.19 -10.57
N VAL A 8 1.67 1.04 -11.02
CA VAL A 8 1.89 2.21 -10.16
C VAL A 8 0.65 3.10 -10.16
N ARG A 9 0.15 3.40 -8.96
CA ARG A 9 -0.90 4.39 -8.74
C ARG A 9 -0.31 5.64 -8.09
N VAL A 10 -0.62 6.80 -8.65
CA VAL A 10 -0.30 8.08 -8.02
C VAL A 10 -1.38 8.34 -6.97
N SER A 11 -1.00 8.79 -5.77
CA SER A 11 -1.98 9.09 -4.72
C SER A 11 -2.76 10.35 -5.08
N ILE A 12 -4.08 10.32 -4.86
CA ILE A 12 -4.95 11.50 -5.04
C ILE A 12 -4.47 12.66 -4.16
N ILE A 13 -3.93 12.36 -2.97
CA ILE A 13 -3.40 13.37 -2.07
C ILE A 13 -2.18 14.07 -2.67
N GLN A 14 -1.28 13.31 -3.31
CA GLN A 14 -0.10 13.86 -3.97
C GLN A 14 -0.49 14.78 -5.12
N VAL A 15 -1.47 14.36 -5.94
CA VAL A 15 -1.98 15.20 -7.04
C VAL A 15 -2.62 16.47 -6.48
N GLY A 16 -3.46 16.35 -5.45
CA GLY A 16 -4.09 17.51 -4.80
C GLY A 16 -3.08 18.50 -4.23
N LEU A 17 -2.03 18.00 -3.58
CA LEU A 17 -0.95 18.85 -3.04
C LEU A 17 -0.24 19.63 -4.15
N VAL A 18 0.11 18.98 -5.25
CA VAL A 18 0.79 19.64 -6.37
C VAL A 18 -0.09 20.70 -7.01
N ILE A 19 -1.39 20.41 -7.20
CA ILE A 19 -2.36 21.39 -7.70
C ILE A 19 -2.44 22.59 -6.76
N ALA A 20 -2.59 22.36 -5.44
CA ALA A 20 -2.67 23.43 -4.46
C ALA A 20 -1.41 24.32 -4.47
N LEU A 21 -0.22 23.73 -4.48
CA LEU A 21 1.04 24.47 -4.56
C LEU A 21 1.19 25.23 -5.88
N THR A 22 0.73 24.66 -6.98
CA THR A 22 0.73 25.33 -8.29
C THR A 22 -0.18 26.56 -8.27
N LEU A 23 -1.37 26.46 -7.67
CA LEU A 23 -2.28 27.61 -7.53
C LEU A 23 -1.69 28.71 -6.66
N ILE A 24 -1.03 28.35 -5.55
CA ILE A 24 -0.32 29.30 -4.68
C ILE A 24 0.80 29.99 -5.44
N LEU A 25 1.58 29.25 -6.24
CA LEU A 25 2.65 29.80 -7.06
C LEU A 25 2.11 30.79 -8.10
N LEU A 26 1.02 30.44 -8.79
CA LEU A 26 0.38 31.32 -9.76
C LEU A 26 -0.14 32.60 -9.11
N ALA A 27 -0.76 32.51 -7.93
CA ALA A 27 -1.20 33.66 -7.16
C ALA A 27 -0.03 34.55 -6.74
N TYR A 28 1.09 33.95 -6.29
CA TYR A 28 2.31 34.68 -5.97
C TYR A 28 2.84 35.45 -7.18
N ILE A 29 3.00 34.81 -8.34
CA ILE A 29 3.50 35.44 -9.56
C ILE A 29 2.59 36.58 -10.00
N PHE A 30 1.26 36.40 -9.92
CA PHE A 30 0.29 37.42 -10.30
C PHE A 30 0.38 38.66 -9.40
N LEU A 31 0.64 38.49 -8.10
CA LEU A 31 0.74 39.58 -7.13
C LEU A 31 2.13 40.25 -7.09
N SER A 32 3.20 39.48 -7.28
CA SER A 32 4.58 39.97 -7.16
C SER A 32 5.19 40.42 -8.49
N GLY A 33 4.73 39.88 -9.62
CA GLY A 33 5.35 40.07 -10.93
C GLY A 33 6.70 39.37 -11.08
N ASP A 34 7.14 38.57 -10.10
CA ASP A 34 8.43 37.88 -10.14
C ASP A 34 8.37 36.56 -10.91
N TYR A 35 8.60 36.66 -12.22
CA TYR A 35 8.69 35.49 -13.10
C TYR A 35 9.98 34.68 -12.91
N GLY A 36 11.01 35.24 -12.27
CA GLY A 36 12.28 34.55 -12.01
C GLY A 36 12.09 33.33 -11.11
N THR A 37 11.11 33.39 -10.21
CA THR A 37 10.74 32.27 -9.33
C THR A 37 10.29 31.02 -10.10
N LEU A 38 9.74 31.13 -11.33
CA LEU A 38 9.34 29.95 -12.11
C LEU A 38 10.52 29.03 -12.45
N LEU A 39 11.71 29.58 -12.66
CA LEU A 39 12.91 28.82 -13.02
C LEU A 39 13.23 27.75 -11.96
N TRP A 40 12.96 28.05 -10.70
CA TRP A 40 13.19 27.14 -9.57
C TRP A 40 11.93 26.38 -9.16
N ALA A 41 10.78 27.05 -9.17
CA ALA A 41 9.53 26.45 -8.70
C ALA A 41 9.04 25.32 -9.61
N VAL A 42 9.19 25.46 -10.93
CA VAL A 42 8.74 24.42 -11.89
C VAL A 42 9.53 23.11 -11.69
N PRO A 43 10.88 23.08 -11.68
CA PRO A 43 11.63 21.87 -11.36
C PRO A 43 11.24 21.23 -10.03
N VAL A 44 11.02 22.03 -8.99
CA VAL A 44 10.61 21.54 -7.66
C VAL A 44 9.23 20.88 -7.72
N LEU A 45 8.24 21.48 -8.38
CA LEU A 45 6.91 20.90 -8.57
C LEU A 45 6.97 19.58 -9.34
N ILE A 46 7.82 19.51 -10.37
CA ILE A 46 8.05 18.26 -11.12
C ILE A 46 8.64 17.21 -10.20
N MET A 47 9.69 17.54 -9.42
CA MET A 47 10.31 16.60 -8.48
C MET A 47 9.33 16.10 -7.42
N LEU A 48 8.40 16.94 -6.98
CA LEU A 48 7.35 16.58 -6.02
C LEU A 48 6.39 15.50 -6.58
N LEU A 49 6.23 15.44 -7.90
CA LEU A 49 5.51 14.34 -8.56
C LEU A 49 6.42 13.12 -8.80
N VAL A 50 7.63 13.34 -9.29
CA VAL A 50 8.54 12.28 -9.73
C VAL A 50 9.04 11.44 -8.57
N ILE A 51 9.55 12.05 -7.48
CA ILE A 51 10.20 11.33 -6.38
C ILE A 51 9.25 10.33 -5.70
N PRO A 52 8.03 10.72 -5.25
CA PRO A 52 7.14 9.76 -4.59
C PRO A 52 6.65 8.68 -5.55
N THR A 53 6.47 9.01 -6.83
CA THR A 53 6.08 8.03 -7.86
C THR A 53 7.18 7.00 -8.10
N ALA A 54 8.44 7.43 -8.18
CA ALA A 54 9.59 6.56 -8.32
C ALA A 54 9.76 5.64 -7.11
N LEU A 55 9.64 6.18 -5.89
CA LEU A 55 9.68 5.39 -4.65
C LEU A 55 8.55 4.37 -4.59
N ASN A 56 7.34 4.74 -5.03
CA ASN A 56 6.21 3.82 -5.10
C ASN A 56 6.47 2.69 -6.11
N TYR A 57 7.02 3.01 -7.28
CA TYR A 57 7.42 2.02 -8.26
C TYR A 57 8.44 1.03 -7.70
N MET A 58 9.52 1.53 -7.08
CA MET A 58 10.56 0.68 -6.48
C MET A 58 10.00 -0.24 -5.38
N SER A 59 9.14 0.29 -4.51
CA SER A 59 8.49 -0.52 -3.47
C SER A 59 7.61 -1.59 -4.10
N GLN A 60 6.83 -1.25 -5.12
CA GLN A 60 5.93 -2.19 -5.77
C GLN A 60 6.71 -3.30 -6.51
N SER A 61 7.80 -2.96 -7.20
CA SER A 61 8.62 -3.96 -7.91
C SER A 61 9.28 -4.94 -6.95
N GLN A 62 9.85 -4.45 -5.85
CA GLN A 62 10.45 -5.32 -4.82
C GLN A 62 9.44 -6.30 -4.23
N TYR A 63 8.20 -5.86 -4.00
CA TYR A 63 7.16 -6.75 -3.51
C TYR A 63 6.70 -7.74 -4.58
N ASP A 64 6.62 -7.31 -5.84
CA ASP A 64 6.28 -8.21 -6.96
C ASP A 64 7.30 -9.36 -7.08
N ASP A 65 8.59 -9.07 -6.89
CA ASP A 65 9.67 -10.06 -6.92
C ASP A 65 9.60 -11.06 -5.74
N LEU A 66 9.00 -10.66 -4.61
CA LEU A 66 8.81 -11.53 -3.44
C LEU A 66 7.63 -12.48 -3.57
N ILE A 67 6.66 -12.21 -4.46
CA ILE A 67 5.43 -13.00 -4.56
C ILE A 67 5.70 -14.49 -4.81
N PRO A 68 6.56 -14.90 -5.77
CA PRO A 68 6.80 -16.32 -6.02
C PRO A 68 7.34 -17.06 -4.79
N TYR A 69 8.27 -16.42 -4.07
CA TYR A 69 8.84 -16.96 -2.84
C TYR A 69 7.77 -17.12 -1.74
N TYR A 70 6.89 -16.14 -1.58
CA TYR A 70 5.77 -16.22 -0.63
C TYR A 70 4.70 -17.22 -1.07
N GLU A 71 4.52 -17.47 -2.36
CA GLU A 71 3.59 -18.50 -2.84
C GLU A 71 4.08 -19.92 -2.52
N GLU A 72 5.40 -20.14 -2.54
CA GLU A 72 6.03 -21.43 -2.24
C GLU A 72 6.14 -21.68 -0.73
N GLU A 73 6.65 -20.71 0.03
CA GLU A 73 7.05 -20.92 1.43
C GLU A 73 5.95 -20.59 2.45
N ALA A 74 4.90 -19.83 2.08
CA ALA A 74 3.90 -19.42 3.06
C ALA A 74 3.00 -20.57 3.53
N GLU A 75 3.02 -20.83 4.83
CA GLU A 75 2.21 -21.85 5.47
C GLU A 75 0.75 -21.42 5.62
N SER A 76 -0.18 -22.33 5.33
CA SER A 76 -1.61 -22.05 5.51
C SER A 76 -1.99 -22.14 6.98
N VAL A 77 -2.33 -21.00 7.58
CA VAL A 77 -2.64 -20.89 9.01
C VAL A 77 -3.99 -20.22 9.23
N ARG A 78 -4.62 -20.55 10.35
CA ARG A 78 -5.83 -19.85 10.84
C ARG A 78 -5.42 -18.62 11.65
N MET A 79 -6.24 -17.58 11.63
CA MET A 79 -5.92 -16.32 12.32
C MET A 79 -5.72 -16.47 13.82
N ALA A 80 -6.50 -17.34 14.48
CA ALA A 80 -6.35 -17.61 15.91
C ALA A 80 -5.01 -18.24 16.30
N ASN A 81 -4.30 -18.86 15.35
CA ASN A 81 -3.03 -19.54 15.59
C ASN A 81 -1.81 -18.63 15.38
N ILE A 82 -2.02 -17.38 14.98
CA ILE A 82 -0.94 -16.41 14.80
C ILE A 82 -0.68 -15.73 16.15
N HIS A 83 0.49 -16.00 16.72
CA HIS A 83 0.92 -15.50 18.02
C HIS A 83 2.12 -14.56 17.90
N PRO A 84 2.44 -13.78 18.95
CA PRO A 84 3.64 -12.93 18.96
C PRO A 84 4.97 -13.68 18.76
N ASN A 85 5.00 -15.01 18.96
CA ASN A 85 6.19 -15.84 18.71
C ASN A 85 6.36 -16.20 17.23
N ASP A 86 5.34 -15.96 16.39
CA ASP A 86 5.36 -16.26 14.96
C ASP A 86 5.90 -15.09 14.11
N ILE A 87 6.41 -14.04 14.75
CA ILE A 87 6.99 -12.88 14.06
C ILE A 87 8.11 -13.34 13.14
N GLY A 88 8.06 -12.90 11.88
CA GLY A 88 8.97 -13.30 10.83
C GLY A 88 8.48 -14.50 10.00
N LYS A 89 7.50 -15.27 10.46
CA LYS A 89 6.94 -16.39 9.68
C LYS A 89 6.14 -15.90 8.49
N LEU A 90 6.26 -16.64 7.39
CA LEU A 90 5.48 -16.46 6.18
C LEU A 90 4.17 -17.22 6.30
N VAL A 91 3.06 -16.51 6.10
CA VAL A 91 1.72 -17.03 6.35
C VAL A 91 0.81 -16.79 5.16
N ARG A 92 -0.01 -17.80 4.87
CA ARG A 92 -1.15 -17.76 3.97
C ARG A 92 -2.42 -17.84 4.79
N VAL A 93 -3.23 -16.79 4.75
CA VAL A 93 -4.52 -16.74 5.44
C VAL A 93 -5.65 -16.51 4.45
N GLU A 94 -6.80 -17.11 4.73
CA GLU A 94 -8.02 -16.92 3.95
C GLU A 94 -9.12 -16.40 4.87
N GLY A 95 -9.86 -15.40 4.41
CA GLY A 95 -10.97 -14.85 5.18
C GLY A 95 -11.79 -13.83 4.40
N VAL A 96 -12.76 -13.25 5.08
CA VAL A 96 -13.66 -12.21 4.57
C VAL A 96 -13.15 -10.84 5.03
N VAL A 97 -13.14 -9.86 4.13
CA VAL A 97 -12.74 -8.49 4.44
C VAL A 97 -13.86 -7.77 5.19
N GLU A 98 -13.69 -7.48 6.47
CA GLU A 98 -14.67 -6.75 7.27
C GLU A 98 -14.57 -5.23 7.11
N ARG A 99 -13.34 -4.73 6.93
CA ARG A 99 -13.07 -3.29 6.84
C ARG A 99 -11.88 -3.01 5.94
N VAL A 100 -11.98 -1.91 5.19
CA VAL A 100 -10.90 -1.35 4.37
C VAL A 100 -10.59 0.06 4.85
N LEU A 101 -9.33 0.31 5.19
CA LEU A 101 -8.83 1.60 5.65
C LEU A 101 -7.70 2.08 4.74
N PHE A 102 -7.51 3.41 4.64
CA PHE A 102 -6.36 4.06 3.98
C PHE A 102 -6.13 3.69 2.51
N LYS A 103 -7.17 3.25 1.79
CA LYS A 103 -7.08 2.88 0.37
C LYS A 103 -6.62 4.03 -0.53
N SER A 104 -6.98 5.28 -0.21
CA SER A 104 -6.56 6.49 -0.94
C SER A 104 -5.06 6.80 -0.83
N LEU A 105 -4.38 6.24 0.18
CA LEU A 105 -2.94 6.39 0.38
C LEU A 105 -2.11 5.38 -0.41
N ASN A 106 -2.73 4.51 -1.21
CA ASN A 106 -2.07 3.39 -1.90
C ASN A 106 -1.33 2.43 -0.94
N ARG A 107 -1.67 2.46 0.35
CA ARG A 107 -1.17 1.60 1.43
C ARG A 107 -2.33 1.15 2.32
N PRO A 108 -3.24 0.33 1.79
CA PRO A 108 -4.45 -0.04 2.51
C PRO A 108 -4.14 -0.91 3.71
N GLN A 109 -5.01 -0.78 4.71
CA GLN A 109 -5.08 -1.69 5.84
C GLN A 109 -6.44 -2.37 5.82
N TYR A 110 -6.44 -3.69 5.89
CA TYR A 110 -7.62 -4.53 5.92
C TYR A 110 -7.82 -5.12 7.31
N GLN A 111 -9.06 -5.23 7.74
CA GLN A 111 -9.44 -6.19 8.78
C GLN A 111 -10.06 -7.37 8.07
N ILE A 112 -9.50 -8.55 8.29
CA ILE A 112 -9.95 -9.78 7.66
C ILE A 112 -10.35 -10.73 8.78
N ALA A 113 -11.49 -11.39 8.62
CA ALA A 113 -12.03 -12.35 9.56
C ALA A 113 -12.07 -13.74 8.92
N ASP A 114 -11.66 -14.75 9.67
CA ASP A 114 -11.92 -16.15 9.36
C ASP A 114 -12.83 -16.77 10.43
N LYS A 115 -13.07 -18.09 10.38
CA LYS A 115 -13.90 -18.78 11.38
C LYS A 115 -13.29 -18.80 12.78
N SER A 116 -12.01 -18.45 12.92
CA SER A 116 -11.24 -18.55 14.16
C SER A 116 -10.98 -17.20 14.83
N GLY A 117 -10.95 -16.10 14.06
CA GLY A 117 -10.73 -14.77 14.61
C GLY A 117 -10.63 -13.70 13.53
N VAL A 118 -10.25 -12.49 13.97
CA VAL A 118 -10.07 -11.32 13.12
C VAL A 118 -8.64 -10.82 13.24
N MET A 119 -8.01 -10.52 12.10
CA MET A 119 -6.65 -10.00 12.06
C MET A 119 -6.53 -8.75 11.19
N SER A 120 -5.63 -7.86 11.61
CA SER A 120 -5.25 -6.72 10.79
C SER A 120 -4.20 -7.14 9.77
N VAL A 121 -4.44 -6.80 8.52
CA VAL A 121 -3.52 -7.00 7.40
C VAL A 121 -3.13 -5.64 6.85
N LYS A 122 -1.83 -5.35 6.79
CA LYS A 122 -1.29 -4.09 6.28
C LYS A 122 -0.58 -4.35 4.96
N MET A 123 -0.78 -3.48 3.98
CA MET A 123 0.01 -3.47 2.75
C MET A 123 0.81 -2.18 2.66
N PHE A 124 2.09 -2.31 2.31
CA PHE A 124 2.95 -1.16 2.00
C PHE A 124 2.97 -0.81 0.50
N THR A 125 2.27 -1.60 -0.30
CA THR A 125 2.15 -1.47 -1.74
C THR A 125 0.67 -1.40 -2.14
N THR A 126 0.43 -0.98 -3.38
CA THR A 126 -0.92 -0.94 -3.92
C THR A 126 -1.39 -2.38 -4.19
N PRO A 127 -2.60 -2.76 -3.75
CA PRO A 127 -3.16 -4.07 -4.04
C PRO A 127 -3.37 -4.23 -5.56
N LYS A 128 -3.07 -5.42 -6.09
CA LYS A 128 -3.26 -5.74 -7.52
C LYS A 128 -4.72 -5.74 -7.93
N GLU A 129 -5.60 -6.13 -7.00
CA GLU A 129 -7.05 -6.21 -7.20
C GLU A 129 -7.79 -5.18 -6.36
N ASP A 130 -8.97 -4.78 -6.84
CA ASP A 130 -9.84 -3.85 -6.11
C ASP A 130 -10.61 -4.58 -4.99
N VAL A 131 -9.93 -4.78 -3.86
CA VAL A 131 -10.50 -5.40 -2.66
C VAL A 131 -11.42 -4.43 -1.92
N LYS A 132 -12.60 -4.91 -1.56
CA LYS A 132 -13.68 -4.19 -0.89
C LYS A 132 -14.14 -4.99 0.33
N LYS A 133 -14.97 -4.35 1.15
CA LYS A 133 -15.68 -5.03 2.23
C LYS A 133 -16.50 -6.19 1.64
N ASP A 134 -16.59 -7.28 2.40
CA ASP A 134 -17.31 -8.53 2.13
C ASP A 134 -16.69 -9.41 1.01
N ASP A 135 -15.55 -9.00 0.43
CA ASP A 135 -14.79 -9.88 -0.45
C ASP A 135 -14.14 -11.03 0.34
N ILE A 136 -14.20 -12.25 -0.19
CA ILE A 136 -13.39 -13.38 0.28
C ILE A 136 -12.03 -13.28 -0.37
N VAL A 137 -10.97 -13.29 0.45
CA VAL A 137 -9.61 -13.05 -0.01
C VAL A 137 -8.65 -14.09 0.54
N VAL A 138 -7.61 -14.35 -0.25
CA VAL A 138 -6.40 -15.04 0.19
C VAL A 138 -5.30 -14.00 0.31
N VAL A 139 -4.62 -14.01 1.45
CA VAL A 139 -3.51 -13.12 1.76
C VAL A 139 -2.24 -13.93 1.93
N LEU A 140 -1.17 -13.48 1.29
CA LEU A 140 0.19 -13.94 1.51
C LEU A 140 0.97 -12.82 2.17
N GLY A 141 1.64 -13.11 3.27
CA GLY A 141 2.36 -12.10 4.01
C GLY A 141 3.26 -12.67 5.08
N GLN A 142 3.86 -11.77 5.84
CA GLN A 142 4.73 -12.09 6.97
C GLN A 142 4.12 -11.55 8.25
N VAL A 143 4.19 -12.32 9.33
CA VAL A 143 3.75 -11.85 10.64
C VAL A 143 4.76 -10.82 11.16
N ILE A 144 4.29 -9.62 11.50
CA ILE A 144 5.10 -8.53 12.03
C ILE A 144 4.42 -7.92 13.27
N LYS A 145 5.16 -7.13 14.04
CA LYS A 145 4.55 -6.34 15.10
C LYS A 145 3.76 -5.18 14.49
N ARG A 146 2.62 -4.83 15.10
CA ARG A 146 1.78 -3.70 14.65
C ARG A 146 2.58 -2.41 14.54
N TYR A 147 3.48 -2.17 15.49
CA TYR A 147 4.42 -1.06 15.53
C TYR A 147 5.86 -1.60 15.62
N VAL A 148 6.86 -0.75 15.32
CA VAL A 148 8.27 -1.17 15.19
C VAL A 148 8.78 -1.96 16.40
N VAL A 149 8.35 -1.62 17.61
CA VAL A 149 8.85 -2.25 18.85
C VAL A 149 7.75 -2.96 19.64
N VAL A 150 6.48 -2.55 19.49
CA VAL A 150 5.36 -2.91 20.35
C VAL A 150 4.08 -3.25 19.57
N GLY A 151 3.11 -3.83 20.27
CA GLY A 151 1.76 -4.10 19.76
C GLY A 151 1.55 -5.52 19.26
N ASP A 152 0.28 -5.85 19.01
CA ASP A 152 -0.16 -7.18 18.62
C ASP A 152 0.41 -7.62 17.26
N PRO A 153 0.52 -8.94 17.01
CA PRO A 153 0.90 -9.45 15.71
C PRO A 153 -0.11 -9.02 14.65
N VAL A 154 0.40 -8.59 13.50
CA VAL A 154 -0.37 -8.26 12.30
C VAL A 154 0.34 -8.85 11.10
N ILE A 155 -0.39 -9.00 9.98
CA ILE A 155 0.21 -9.53 8.76
C ILE A 155 0.65 -8.36 7.88
N ASN A 156 1.93 -8.32 7.52
CA ASN A 156 2.40 -7.52 6.40
C ASN A 156 2.16 -8.29 5.11
N ALA A 157 1.12 -7.92 4.37
CA ALA A 157 0.76 -8.60 3.14
C ALA A 157 1.62 -8.15 1.97
N VAL A 158 2.21 -9.14 1.31
CA VAL A 158 2.88 -8.96 0.02
C VAL A 158 1.86 -9.07 -1.12
N LEU A 159 0.91 -10.00 -0.98
CA LEU A 159 -0.17 -10.20 -1.95
C LEU A 159 -1.51 -10.35 -1.22
N ILE A 160 -2.53 -9.71 -1.79
CA ILE A 160 -3.94 -9.99 -1.50
C ILE A 160 -4.63 -10.23 -2.82
N ARG A 161 -5.40 -11.32 -2.90
CA ARG A 161 -6.18 -11.68 -4.09
C ARG A 161 -7.57 -12.14 -3.68
N LYS A 162 -8.58 -11.83 -4.47
CA LYS A 162 -9.92 -12.37 -4.26
C LYS A 162 -9.90 -13.86 -4.54
N LYS A 163 -10.56 -14.62 -3.67
CA LYS A 163 -10.81 -16.03 -3.94
C LYS A 163 -11.97 -16.09 -4.94
N SER A 164 -11.64 -16.33 -6.21
CA SER A 164 -12.68 -16.61 -7.20
C SER A 164 -13.35 -17.93 -6.83
N ASN A 165 -14.67 -17.93 -6.62
CA ASN A 165 -15.45 -19.16 -6.58
C ASN A 165 -15.39 -19.79 -7.98
N LYS A 166 -14.56 -20.81 -8.13
CA LYS A 166 -14.80 -21.88 -9.09
C LYS A 166 -15.40 -23.05 -8.34
#